data_AF-A0A5E4JRQ4-F1
#
_entry.id   AF-A0A5E4JRQ4-F1
#
_cell.length_a   1.000
_cell.length_b   1.000
_cell.length_c   1.000
_cell.angle_alpha   90.00
_cell.angle_beta   90.00
_cell.angle_gamma   90.00
#
_symmetry.space_group_name_H-M   'P 1'
#
loop_
_entity.id
_entity.type
_entity.pdbx_description
1 polymer ?
#
loop_
_entity_poly.entity_id
_entity_poly.type
_entity_poly.pdbx_seq_one_letter_code
_entity_poly.pdbx_strand_id
1 'polypeptide(L)' 'MKNKECKITCDGKNVATILCSKEGCSIKPTEEGKKLFGECCGKDCC' A
#
# COMPACT_ATOMS: atom_id res chain seq x y z
N MET A 1 17.08 10.28 9.92
CA MET A 1 16.26 9.88 8.77
C MET A 1 14.91 10.58 8.88
N LYS A 2 14.55 11.41 7.89
CA LYS A 2 13.23 12.02 7.78
C LYS A 2 12.23 10.91 7.41
N ASN A 3 11.03 10.92 7.99
CA ASN A 3 9.99 9.97 7.61
C ASN A 3 9.78 10.03 6.09
N LYS A 4 9.88 8.88 5.42
CA LYS A 4 9.69 8.79 3.97
C LYS A 4 8.34 8.16 3.70
N GLU A 5 7.44 8.94 3.12
CA GLU A 5 6.15 8.45 2.65
C GLU A 5 6.32 8.00 1.19
N CYS A 6 6.05 6.73 0.91
CA CYS A 6 6.01 6.17 -0.44
C CYS A 6 4.57 5.83 -0.79
N LYS A 7 4.13 6.15 -2.00
CA LYS A 7 2.79 5.80 -2.49
C LYS A 7 2.92 4.63 -3.45
N ILE A 8 2.13 3.60 -3.22
CA ILE A 8 1.95 2.46 -4.12
C ILE A 8 0.80 2.83 -5.05
N THR A 9 1.08 2.82 -6.35
CA THR A 9 0.06 3.06 -7.37
C THR A 9 -0.10 1.83 -8.24
N CYS A 10 -1.34 1.50 -8.59
CA CYS A 10 -1.70 0.43 -9.52
C CYS A 10 -2.64 1.04 -10.56
N ASP A 11 -2.34 0.88 -11.85
CA ASP A 11 -3.13 1.48 -12.95
C ASP A 11 -3.35 3.00 -12.78
N GLY A 12 -2.31 3.70 -12.27
CA GLY A 12 -2.38 5.14 -11.98
C GLY A 12 -3.18 5.53 -10.73
N LYS A 13 -3.80 4.58 -10.04
CA LYS A 13 -4.58 4.80 -8.80
C LYS A 13 -3.75 4.51 -7.56
N ASN A 14 -3.88 5.33 -6.52
CA ASN A 14 -3.18 5.12 -5.26
C ASN A 14 -3.85 4.01 -4.44
N VAL A 15 -3.15 2.88 -4.29
CA VAL A 15 -3.65 1.69 -3.60
C VAL A 15 -3.11 1.54 -2.18
N ALA A 16 -1.95 2.11 -1.87
CA ALA A 16 -1.44 2.07 -0.51
C ALA A 16 -0.39 3.15 -0.27
N THR A 17 -0.23 3.51 1.00
CA THR A 17 0.85 4.40 1.43
C THR A 17 1.77 3.62 2.38
N ILE A 18 3.07 3.63 2.10
CA ILE A 18 4.10 3.09 2.96
C ILE A 18 4.72 4.25 3.72
N LEU A 19 4.63 4.20 5.05
CA LEU A 19 5.30 5.12 5.95
C LEU A 19 6.54 4.43 6.49
N CYS A 20 7.72 4.81 6.00
CA CYS A 20 8.98 4.33 6.55
C CYS A 20 9.51 5.31 7.60
N SER A 21 9.59 4.82 8.82
CA SER A 21 10.12 5.47 10.02
C SER A 21 11.35 4.70 10.53
N LYS A 22 12.06 5.24 11.52
CA LYS A 22 13.22 4.54 12.11
C LYS A 22 12.86 3.22 12.78
N GLU A 23 11.62 3.06 13.24
CA GLU A 23 11.11 1.85 13.89
C GLU A 23 10.65 0.77 12.92
N GLY A 24 10.53 1.09 11.62
CA GLY A 24 10.05 0.17 10.60
C GLY A 24 9.23 0.87 9.52
N CYS A 25 8.74 0.07 8.57
CA CYS A 25 7.84 0.54 7.53
C CYS A 25 6.43 0.00 7.78
N SER A 26 5.46 0.91 7.83
CA SER A 26 4.04 0.57 7.97
C SER A 26 3.34 0.77 6.63
N ILE A 27 2.68 -0.27 6.13
CA ILE A 27 1.90 -0.21 4.89
C ILE A 27 0.44 0.02 5.26
N LYS A 28 -0.14 1.11 4.77
CA LYS A 28 -1.54 1.44 4.95
C LYS A 28 -2.26 1.39 3.60
N PRO A 29 -3.05 0.34 3.31
CA PRO A 29 -3.82 0.28 2.08
C PRO A 29 -4.95 1.32 2.10
N THR A 30 -5.19 1.96 0.96
CA THR A 30 -6.34 2.86 0.74
C THR A 30 -7.61 2.02 0.56
N GLU A 31 -8.80 2.63 0.65
CA GLU A 31 -10.04 1.90 0.37
C GLU A 31 -10.10 1.37 -1.07
N GLU A 32 -9.57 2.14 -2.02
CA GLU A 32 -9.38 1.70 -3.41
C GLU A 32 -8.42 0.53 -3.50
N GLY A 33 -7.29 0.60 -2.78
CA GLY A 33 -6.35 -0.50 -2.70
C GLY A 33 -6.97 -1.75 -2.09
N LYS A 34 -7.79 -1.64 -1.04
CA LYS A 34 -8.46 -2.82 -0.46
C LYS A 34 -9.42 -3.48 -1.45
N LYS A 35 -10.17 -2.70 -2.22
CA LYS A 35 -11.04 -3.21 -3.29
C LYS A 35 -10.21 -3.88 -4.39
N LEU A 36 -9.17 -3.19 -4.85
CA LEU A 36 -8.24 -3.70 -5.86
C LEU A 36 -7.44 -4.90 -5.37
N PHE A 37 -7.06 -5.01 -4.10
CA PHE A 37 -6.44 -6.21 -3.52
C PHE A 37 -7.44 -7.36 -3.50
N GLY A 38 -8.71 -7.10 -3.16
CA GLY A 38 -9.77 -8.10 -3.27
C GLY A 38 -10.05 -8.56 -4.70
N GLU A 39 -9.89 -7.68 -5.68
CA GLU A 39 -10.10 -7.98 -7.12
C GLU A 39 -8.85 -8.51 -7.83
N CYS A 40 -7.64 -8.08 -7.44
CA CYS A 40 -6.36 -8.41 -8.05
C CYS A 40 -5.70 -9.64 -7.39
N CYS A 41 -5.94 -9.86 -6.09
CA CYS A 41 -5.51 -11.06 -5.37
C CYS A 41 -6.73 -11.93 -5.04
N GLY A 42 -7.24 -12.64 -6.03
CA GLY A 42 -8.06 -13.82 -5.75
C GLY A 42 -7.24 -14.82 -4.92
N LYS A 43 -7.66 -15.09 -3.68
CA LYS A 43 -7.24 -16.16 -2.73
C LYS A 43 -5.75 -16.49 -2.48
N ASP A 44 -4.80 -15.93 -3.21
CA ASP A 44 -3.41 -16.40 -3.25
C ASP A 44 -2.33 -15.33 -3.00
N CYS A 45 -2.69 -14.10 -2.60
CA CYS A 45 -1.68 -13.16 -2.08
C CYS A 45 -1.54 -13.29 -0.57
N CYS A 46 -0.52 -14.03 -0.16
CA CYS A 46 0.18 -13.86 1.10
C CYS A 46 1.66 -13.57 0.82
#